data_AF-A0A2E5HBU5-F1
#
_entry.id   AF-A0A2E5HBU5-F1
#
_cell.length_a   1.000
_cell.length_b   1.000
_cell.length_c   1.000
_cell.angle_alpha   90.00
_cell.angle_beta   90.00
_cell.angle_gamma   90.00
#
_symmetry.space_group_name_H-M   'P 1'
#
loop_
_entity.id
_entity.type
_entity.pdbx_description
1 polymer ?
#
loop_
_entity_poly.entity_id
_entity_poly.type
_entity_poly.pdbx_seq_one_letter_code
_entity_poly.pdbx_strand_id
1 'polypeptide(L)' 'MIQIGIPELLIVILIILFSVKPENIQSYIKTFYSYVLHIQNFFTTAKDDLEKELNIDGLKQDIHNENRLKELDKDV' A
#
# COMPACT_ATOMS: atom_id res chain seq x y z
N MET A 1 15.62 4.72 -19.11
CA MET A 1 15.61 6.07 -18.54
C MET A 1 14.61 6.88 -19.33
N ILE A 2 13.62 7.48 -18.69
CA ILE A 2 12.63 8.30 -19.38
C ILE A 2 13.28 9.66 -19.65
N GLN A 3 13.81 9.86 -20.86
CA GLN A 3 14.29 11.17 -21.35
C GLN A 3 13.10 11.90 -21.96
N ILE A 4 12.21 12.41 -21.11
CA ILE A 4 11.09 13.27 -21.52
C ILE A 4 11.51 14.71 -21.28
N GLY A 5 11.55 15.50 -22.34
CA GLY A 5 11.72 16.94 -22.26
C GLY A 5 10.42 17.63 -21.84
N ILE A 6 10.52 18.93 -21.58
CA ILE A 6 9.36 19.79 -21.29
C ILE A 6 8.32 19.76 -22.44
N PRO A 7 8.69 19.78 -23.74
CA PRO A 7 7.73 19.71 -24.84
C PRO A 7 6.93 18.41 -24.89
N GLU A 8 7.58 17.28 -24.64
CA GLU A 8 6.93 15.96 -24.64
C GLU A 8 5.93 15.85 -23.48
N LEU A 9 6.24 16.42 -22.31
CA LEU A 9 5.32 16.49 -21.18
C LEU A 9 4.06 17.30 -21.54
N LEU A 10 4.20 18.42 -22.25
CA LEU A 10 3.07 19.23 -22.72
C LEU A 10 2.15 18.44 -23.64
N ILE A 11 2.71 17.66 -24.56
CA ILE A 11 1.92 16.81 -25.46
C ILE A 11 1.15 15.76 -24.67
N VAL A 12 1.78 15.11 -23.68
CA VAL A 12 1.12 14.13 -22.81
C VAL A 12 -0.03 14.77 -22.03
N ILE A 13 0.19 15.96 -21.45
CA ILE A 13 -0.87 16.70 -20.74
C ILE A 13 -2.02 17.03 -21.68
N LEU A 14 -1.74 17.45 -22.92
CA LEU A 14 -2.78 17.78 -23.90
C LEU A 14 -3.60 16.55 -24.28
N ILE A 15 -2.95 15.40 -24.47
CA ILE A 15 -3.62 14.12 -24.76
C ILE A 15 -4.50 13.71 -23.58
N ILE A 16 -4.00 13.83 -22.35
CA ILE A 16 -4.80 13.51 -21.15
C ILE A 16 -6.02 14.43 -21.07
N LEU A 17 -5.84 15.73 -21.28
CA LEU A 17 -6.92 16.70 -21.21
C LEU A 17 -7.96 16.52 -22.32
N PHE A 18 -7.53 16.10 -23.51
CA PHE A 18 -8.42 15.81 -24.63
C PHE A 18 -9.14 14.46 -24.46
N SER A 19 -8.44 13.47 -23.91
CA SER A 19 -8.99 12.14 -23.65
C SER A 19 -9.98 12.15 -22.49
N VAL A 20 -9.74 12.97 -21.47
CA VAL A 20 -10.63 13.12 -20.32
C VAL A 20 -11.61 14.26 -20.60
N LYS A 21 -12.84 13.91 -20.99
CA LYS A 21 -13.91 14.91 -21.10
C LYS A 21 -14.04 15.69 -19.78
N PRO A 22 -13.94 17.04 -19.79
CA PRO A 22 -13.91 17.84 -18.57
C PRO A 22 -15.17 17.70 -17.71
N GLU A 23 -16.31 17.39 -18.31
CA GLU A 23 -17.57 17.09 -17.62
C GLU A 23 -17.47 15.93 -16.62
N ASN A 24 -16.53 15.00 -16.82
CA ASN A 24 -16.41 13.80 -15.99
C ASN A 24 -15.15 13.77 -15.12
N ILE A 25 -14.31 14.81 -15.11
CA ILE A 25 -13.07 14.87 -14.30
C ILE A 25 -13.37 14.59 -12.83
N GLN A 26 -14.41 15.23 -12.29
CA GLN A 26 -14.80 15.03 -10.89
C GLN A 26 -15.26 13.59 -10.61
N SER A 27 -15.92 12.94 -11.59
CA SER A 27 -16.36 11.56 -11.48
C SER A 27 -15.17 10.60 -11.44
N TYR A 28 -14.21 10.75 -12.37
CA TYR A 28 -13.00 9.94 -12.41
C TYR A 28 -12.16 10.08 -11.13
N ILE A 29 -12.03 11.30 -10.62
CA ILE A 29 -11.34 11.56 -9.35
C ILE A 29 -12.05 10.83 -8.20
N LYS A 30 -13.38 10.95 -8.09
CA LYS A 30 -14.15 10.23 -7.05
C LYS A 30 -13.98 8.72 -7.13
N THR A 31 -14.02 8.16 -8.34
CA THR A 31 -13.80 6.73 -8.57
C THR A 31 -12.38 6.33 -8.15
N PHE A 32 -11.36 7.10 -8.53
CA PHE A 32 -9.98 6.83 -8.16
C PHE A 32 -9.78 6.89 -6.64
N TYR A 33 -10.30 7.92 -5.97
CA TYR A 33 -10.28 8.01 -4.51
C TYR A 33 -10.98 6.83 -3.85
N SER A 34 -12.12 6.39 -4.37
CA SER A 34 -12.84 5.22 -3.86
C SER A 34 -12.00 3.94 -3.99
N TYR A 35 -11.30 3.74 -5.11
CA TYR A 35 -10.39 2.61 -5.27
C TYR A 35 -9.20 2.65 -4.31
N VAL A 36 -8.60 3.83 -4.11
CA VAL A 36 -7.49 4.01 -3.15
C VAL A 36 -7.95 3.71 -1.72
N LEU A 37 -9.12 4.22 -1.34
CA LEU A 37 -9.71 3.97 -0.02
C LEU A 37 -10.07 2.50 0.17
N HIS A 38 -10.67 1.85 -0.84
CA HIS A 38 -10.95 0.42 -0.77
C HIS A 38 -9.69 -0.42 -0.62
N ILE A 39 -8.60 -0.07 -1.32
CA ILE A 39 -7.31 -0.76 -1.17
C ILE A 39 -6.75 -0.56 0.23
N GLN A 40 -6.74 0.66 0.77
CA GLN A 40 -6.29 0.89 2.15
C GLN A 40 -7.11 0.09 3.15
N ASN A 41 -8.44 0.12 3.02
CA ASN A 41 -9.32 -0.63 3.91
C ASN A 41 -9.11 -2.14 3.78
N PHE A 42 -8.89 -2.65 2.56
CA PHE A 42 -8.59 -4.06 2.34
C PHE A 42 -7.26 -4.48 2.98
N PHE A 43 -6.22 -3.64 2.93
CA PHE A 43 -4.96 -3.91 3.63
C PHE A 43 -5.10 -3.85 5.16
N THR A 44 -5.89 -2.92 5.68
CA THR A 44 -6.16 -2.83 7.13
C THR A 44 -6.98 -4.01 7.61
N THR A 45 -8.08 -4.35 6.94
CA THR A 45 -8.91 -5.51 7.28
C THR A 45 -8.15 -6.81 7.10
N ALA A 46 -7.38 -6.98 6.02
CA ALA A 46 -6.54 -8.17 5.85
C ALA A 46 -5.46 -8.26 6.95
N LYS A 47 -4.91 -7.13 7.42
CA LYS A 47 -4.00 -7.14 8.58
C LYS A 47 -4.70 -7.53 9.86
N ASP A 48 -5.85 -6.94 10.18
CA ASP A 48 -6.62 -7.23 11.38
C ASP A 48 -7.12 -8.69 11.39
N ASP A 49 -7.59 -9.17 10.23
CA ASP A 49 -8.04 -10.55 10.05
C ASP A 49 -6.86 -11.53 10.12
N LEU A 50 -5.70 -11.21 9.51
CA LEU A 50 -4.48 -12.01 9.67
C LEU A 50 -3.97 -12.01 11.11
N GLU A 51 -4.03 -10.88 11.82
CA GLU A 51 -3.60 -10.75 13.21
C GLU A 51 -4.49 -11.61 14.13
N LYS A 52 -5.80 -11.63 13.89
CA LYS A 52 -6.76 -12.48 14.59
C LYS A 52 -6.67 -13.97 14.23
N GLU A 53 -6.55 -14.30 12.96
CA GLU A 53 -6.65 -15.68 12.47
C GLU A 53 -5.33 -16.44 12.57
N LEU A 54 -4.17 -15.76 12.46
CA LEU A 54 -2.85 -16.37 12.64
C LEU A 54 -2.26 -16.21 14.04
N ASN A 55 -2.95 -15.53 14.98
CA ASN A 55 -2.48 -15.27 16.34
C ASN A 55 -1.01 -14.79 16.34
N ILE A 56 -0.74 -13.76 15.55
CA ILE A 56 0.62 -13.24 15.33
C ILE A 56 1.24 -12.76 16.65
N ASP A 57 0.43 -12.32 17.61
CA ASP A 57 0.87 -12.02 18.97
C ASP A 57 1.51 -13.23 19.65
N GLY A 58 0.90 -14.42 19.54
CA GLY A 58 1.46 -15.68 20.02
C GLY A 58 2.79 -16.02 19.34
N LEU A 59 2.86 -15.92 18.01
CA LEU A 59 4.09 -16.20 17.25
C LEU A 59 5.22 -15.22 17.60
N LYS A 60 4.89 -13.95 17.83
CA LYS A 60 5.85 -12.91 18.23
C LYS A 60 6.36 -13.16 19.66
N GLN A 61 5.50 -13.62 20.56
CA GLN A 61 5.88 -13.99 21.91
C GLN A 61 6.76 -15.25 21.94
N ASP A 62 6.46 -16.24 21.11
CA ASP A 62 7.26 -17.45 20.98
C ASP A 62 8.65 -17.15 20.41
N ILE A 63 8.73 -16.34 19.34
CA ILE A 63 10.02 -15.87 18.80
C ILE A 63 10.80 -15.05 19.84
N HIS A 64 10.11 -14.23 20.65
CA HIS A 64 10.76 -13.48 21.73
C HIS A 64 11.32 -14.41 22.82
N ASN A 65 10.56 -15.41 23.25
CA ASN A 65 10.99 -16.39 24.24
C ASN A 65 12.16 -17.23 23.71
N GLU A 66 12.10 -17.67 22.45
CA GLU A 66 13.17 -18.45 21.82
C GLU A 66 14.47 -17.63 21.72
N ASN A 67 14.38 -16.34 21.36
CA ASN A 67 15.54 -15.44 21.34
C ASN A 67 16.13 -15.20 22.73
N ARG A 68 15.29 -15.00 23.75
CA ARG A 68 15.73 -14.85 25.15
C ARG A 68 16.42 -16.10 25.68
N LEU A 69 15.87 -17.29 25.37
CA LEU A 69 16.48 -18.57 25.74
C LEU A 69 17.86 -18.74 25.08
N LYS A 70 18.01 -18.37 23.81
CA LYS A 70 19.30 -18.41 23.09
C LYS A 70 20.34 -17.43 23.64
N GLU A 71 19.92 -16.26 24.13
CA GLU A 71 20.81 -15.32 24.80
C GLU A 71 21.27 -15.86 26.16
N LEU A 72 20.35 -16.42 26.95
CA LEU A 72 20.65 -17.00 28.27
C LEU A 72 21.58 -18.22 28.17
N ASP A 73 21.46 -19.02 27.12
CA ASP A 73 22.32 -20.19 26.86
C ASP A 73 23.72 -19.80 26.35
N LYS A 74 23.90 -18.54 25.91
CA LYS A 74 25.19 -18.00 25.45
C LYS A 74 26.04 -17.41 26.57
N ASP A 75 25.42 -17.08 27.70
CA ASP A 75 26.05 -16.48 28.88
C ASP A 75 26.41 -17.53 29.97
N VAL A 76 26.27 -18.84 29.67
CA VAL A 76 26.72 -19.99 30.48
C VAL A 76 27.92 -20.66 29.83
#